data_AF-A0A1C1YS10-F1
#
_entry.id   AF-A0A1C1YS10-F1
#
_cell.length_a   1.000
_cell.length_b   1.000
_cell.length_c   1.000
_cell.angle_alpha   90.00
_cell.angle_beta   90.00
_cell.angle_gamma   90.00
#
_symmetry.space_group_name_H-M   'P 1'
#
loop_
_entity.id
_entity.type
_entity.pdbx_description
1 polymer ?
#
loop_
_entity_poly.entity_id
_entity_poly.type
_entity_poly.pdbx_seq_one_letter_code
_entity_poly.pdbx_strand_id
1 'polypeptide(L)'
;MSMFTSRNPAGAAAGELALLTMGIAATMSQAAAAGRQAAAERKEKRAAYKYATELVEARGRADELGRVAMRAVRHVASLEAEVRRLRVALQQRQAHIERNRDRGAA
;
A
#
# COMPACT_ATOMS: atom_id res chain seq x y z
N MET A 1 6.15 63.37 1.74
CA MET A 1 5.77 64.18 2.92
C MET A 1 5.04 63.28 3.88
N SER A 2 5.44 63.24 5.15
CA SER A 2 4.71 62.49 6.18
C SER A 2 3.62 63.35 6.81
N MET A 3 2.75 62.75 7.63
CA MET A 3 1.75 63.51 8.41
C MET A 3 2.35 64.63 9.27
N PHE A 4 3.65 64.55 9.61
CA PHE A 4 4.35 65.55 10.42
C PHE A 4 4.94 66.73 9.63
N THR A 5 4.96 66.67 8.30
CA THR A 5 5.58 67.69 7.42
C THR A 5 4.63 68.25 6.37
N SER A 6 3.37 67.78 6.37
CA SER A 6 2.34 68.13 5.38
C SER A 6 1.55 69.38 5.78
N ARG A 7 1.20 70.22 4.78
CA ARG A 7 0.26 71.35 4.94
C ARG A 7 -1.18 70.89 5.21
N ASN A 8 -1.50 69.62 4.90
CA ASN A 8 -2.73 68.93 5.27
C ASN A 8 -2.39 67.58 5.95
N PRO A 9 -2.14 67.59 7.28
CA PRO A 9 -1.67 66.43 8.02
C PRO A 9 -2.71 65.30 8.09
N ALA A 10 -4.01 65.65 8.12
CA ALA A 10 -5.10 64.68 8.18
C ALA A 10 -5.20 63.85 6.87
N GLY A 11 -5.07 64.51 5.71
CA GLY A 11 -5.08 63.82 4.42
C GLY A 11 -3.85 62.91 4.22
N ALA A 12 -2.68 63.35 4.70
CA ALA A 12 -1.46 62.54 4.65
C ALA A 12 -1.56 61.30 5.56
N ALA A 13 -2.06 61.46 6.79
CA ALA A 13 -2.28 60.36 7.72
C ALA A 13 -3.31 59.35 7.19
N ALA A 14 -4.40 59.82 6.57
CA ALA A 14 -5.40 58.94 5.97
C ALA A 14 -4.83 58.12 4.80
N GLY A 15 -3.99 58.74 3.96
CA GLY A 15 -3.29 58.04 2.87
C GLY A 15 -2.30 56.99 3.36
N GLU A 16 -1.50 57.32 4.37
CA GLU A 16 -0.55 56.39 4.99
C GLU A 16 -1.27 55.19 5.66
N LEU A 17 -2.37 55.44 6.36
CA LEU A 17 -3.20 54.39 6.98
C LEU A 17 -3.85 53.48 5.92
N ALA A 18 -4.34 54.06 4.82
CA ALA A 18 -4.92 53.31 3.71
C ALA A 18 -3.90 52.36 3.08
N LEU A 19 -2.67 52.83 2.83
CA LEU A 19 -1.58 51.99 2.30
C LEU A 19 -1.19 50.87 3.26
N LEU A 20 -1.08 51.16 4.56
CA LEU A 20 -0.83 50.15 5.59
C LEU A 20 -1.92 49.07 5.60
N THR A 21 -3.18 49.49 5.57
CA THR A 21 -4.33 48.58 5.61
C THR A 21 -4.41 47.72 4.36
N MET A 22 -4.15 48.30 3.17
CA MET A 22 -4.06 47.53 1.92
C MET A 22 -2.90 46.53 1.95
N GLY A 23 -1.73 46.92 2.46
CA GLY A 23 -0.59 46.01 2.60
C GLY A 23 -0.87 44.82 3.52
N ILE A 24 -1.52 45.08 4.66
CA ILE A 24 -1.95 44.02 5.60
C ILE A 24 -3.01 43.12 4.95
N ALA A 25 -4.04 43.69 4.34
CA ALA A 25 -5.09 42.91 3.68
C ALA A 25 -4.53 42.04 2.55
N ALA A 26 -3.62 42.57 1.73
CA ALA A 26 -2.97 41.85 0.66
C ALA A 26 -2.14 40.67 1.19
N THR A 27 -1.29 40.90 2.20
CA THR A 27 -0.49 39.83 2.80
C THR A 27 -1.34 38.75 3.48
N MET A 28 -2.41 39.14 4.19
CA MET A 28 -3.36 38.17 4.78
C MET A 28 -4.06 37.34 3.70
N SER A 29 -4.46 37.96 2.59
CA SER A 29 -5.10 37.25 1.47
C SER A 29 -4.18 36.22 0.82
N GLN A 30 -2.91 36.59 0.62
CA GLN A 30 -1.88 35.70 0.07
C GLN A 30 -1.55 34.56 1.04
N ALA A 31 -1.41 34.85 2.32
CA ALA A 31 -1.20 33.83 3.35
C ALA A 31 -2.37 32.83 3.42
N ALA A 32 -3.61 33.31 3.31
CA ALA A 32 -4.79 32.45 3.28
C ALA A 32 -4.84 31.58 2.01
N ALA A 33 -4.46 32.12 0.85
CA ALA A 33 -4.38 31.36 -0.39
C ALA A 33 -3.28 30.28 -0.33
N ALA A 34 -2.07 30.64 0.12
CA ALA A 34 -0.96 29.73 0.31
C ALA A 34 -1.30 28.62 1.33
N GLY A 35 -1.99 28.97 2.41
CA GLY A 35 -2.47 28.00 3.40
C GLY A 35 -3.45 26.99 2.82
N ARG A 36 -4.42 27.44 2.00
CA ARG A 36 -5.37 26.55 1.31
C ARG A 36 -4.66 25.61 0.34
N GLN A 37 -3.70 26.12 -0.43
CA GLN A 37 -2.93 25.31 -1.36
C GLN A 37 -2.09 24.25 -0.63
N ALA A 38 -1.36 24.63 0.42
CA ALA A 38 -0.57 23.69 1.22
C ALA A 38 -1.44 22.62 1.89
N ALA A 39 -2.66 22.97 2.33
CA ALA A 39 -3.61 22.00 2.87
C ALA A 39 -4.09 21.00 1.81
N ALA A 40 -4.38 21.47 0.59
CA ALA A 40 -4.75 20.61 -0.53
C ALA A 40 -3.62 19.65 -0.90
N GLU A 41 -2.39 20.15 -1.06
CA GLU A 41 -1.21 19.33 -1.37
C GLU A 41 -0.94 18.28 -0.28
N ARG A 42 -1.11 18.63 1.00
CA ARG A 42 -0.98 17.66 2.10
C ARG A 42 -2.06 16.59 2.05
N LYS A 43 -3.30 16.95 1.69
CA LYS A 43 -4.39 15.99 1.54
C LYS A 43 -4.10 14.99 0.43
N GLU A 44 -3.61 15.47 -0.72
CA GLU A 44 -3.21 14.63 -1.85
C GLU A 44 -2.05 13.71 -1.48
N LYS A 45 -1.00 14.24 -0.84
CA LYS A 45 0.15 13.44 -0.36
C LYS A 45 -0.28 12.34 0.62
N ARG A 46 -1.22 12.64 1.54
CA ARG A 46 -1.77 11.64 2.46
C ARG A 46 -2.56 10.55 1.73
N ALA A 47 -3.36 10.93 0.73
CA ALA A 47 -4.10 9.97 -0.08
C ALA A 47 -3.16 9.05 -0.87
N ALA A 48 -2.14 9.63 -1.52
CA ALA A 48 -1.12 8.87 -2.25
C ALA A 48 -0.34 7.93 -1.33
N TYR A 49 0.08 8.41 -0.16
CA TYR A 49 0.78 7.59 0.83
C TYR A 49 -0.07 6.41 1.32
N LYS A 50 -1.35 6.68 1.63
CA LYS A 50 -2.28 5.63 2.06
C LYS A 50 -2.44 4.58 0.97
N TYR A 51 -2.67 4.99 -0.28
CA TYR A 51 -2.78 4.09 -1.41
C TYR A 51 -1.51 3.24 -1.61
N ALA A 52 -0.33 3.85 -1.54
CA ALA A 52 0.94 3.14 -1.65
C ALA A 52 1.11 2.10 -0.52
N THR A 53 0.73 2.46 0.71
CA THR A 53 0.80 1.56 1.87
C THR A 53 -0.13 0.37 1.69
N GLU A 54 -1.39 0.62 1.32
CA GLU A 54 -2.39 -0.45 1.06
C GLU A 54 -1.94 -1.40 -0.06
N LEU A 55 -1.29 -0.86 -1.10
CA LEU A 55 -0.77 -1.66 -2.20
C LEU A 55 0.40 -2.55 -1.77
N VAL A 56 1.31 -2.04 -0.94
CA VAL A 56 2.42 -2.82 -0.37
C VAL A 56 1.89 -3.93 0.54
N GLU A 57 0.91 -3.64 1.39
CA GLU A 57 0.26 -4.64 2.24
C GLU A 57 -0.47 -5.71 1.44
N ALA A 58 -1.21 -5.32 0.39
CA ALA A 58 -1.88 -6.26 -0.51
C ALA A 58 -0.88 -7.19 -1.21
N ARG A 59 0.24 -6.63 -1.69
CA ARG A 59 1.33 -7.42 -2.28
C ARG A 59 1.96 -8.37 -1.27
N GLY A 60 2.22 -7.92 -0.04
CA GLY A 60 2.76 -8.75 1.02
C GLY A 60 1.88 -9.97 1.32
N ARG A 61 0.56 -9.75 1.42
CA ARG A 61 -0.44 -10.83 1.58
C ARG A 61 -0.43 -11.80 0.39
N ALA A 62 -0.35 -11.29 -0.83
CA ALA A 62 -0.29 -12.12 -2.03
C ALA A 62 0.97 -13.00 -2.06
N ASP A 63 2.13 -12.43 -1.71
CA ASP A 63 3.40 -13.17 -1.65
C ASP A 63 3.37 -14.27 -0.58
N GLU A 64 2.77 -14.00 0.58
CA GLU A 64 2.59 -14.99 1.64
C GLU A 64 1.70 -16.15 1.18
N LEU A 65 0.54 -15.86 0.59
CA LEU A 65 -0.35 -16.87 0.01
C LEU A 65 0.37 -17.70 -1.07
N GLY A 66 1.17 -17.05 -1.93
CA GLY A 66 1.97 -17.73 -2.94
C GLY A 66 2.97 -18.73 -2.33
N ARG A 67 3.64 -18.36 -1.24
CA ARG A 67 4.57 -19.27 -0.53
C ARG A 67 3.84 -20.45 0.09
N VAL A 68 2.67 -20.23 0.68
CA VAL A 68 1.83 -21.30 1.24
C VAL A 68 1.38 -22.25 0.13
N ALA A 69 0.89 -21.72 -0.99
CA ALA A 69 0.47 -22.51 -2.13
C ALA A 69 1.62 -23.36 -2.70
N MET A 70 2.80 -22.78 -2.88
CA MET A 70 3.98 -23.53 -3.33
C MET A 70 4.34 -24.68 -2.38
N ARG A 71 4.28 -24.43 -1.06
CA ARG A 71 4.55 -25.47 -0.06
C ARG A 71 3.50 -26.59 -0.12
N ALA A 72 2.22 -26.23 -0.23
CA ALA A 72 1.13 -27.19 -0.34
C ALA A 72 1.29 -28.09 -1.57
N VAL A 73 1.59 -27.50 -2.75
CA VAL A 73 1.81 -28.27 -3.99
C VAL A 73 2.98 -29.24 -3.86
N ARG A 74 4.10 -28.81 -3.25
CA ARG A 74 5.24 -29.70 -2.98
C ARG A 74 4.85 -30.86 -2.05
N HIS A 75 4.05 -30.59 -1.03
CA HIS A 75 3.58 -31.63 -0.12
C HIS A 75 2.67 -32.63 -0.85
N VAL A 76 1.73 -32.15 -1.67
CA VAL A 76 0.87 -33.02 -2.50
C VAL A 76 1.72 -33.89 -3.42
N ALA A 77 2.71 -33.33 -4.11
CA ALA A 77 3.60 -34.09 -4.98
C ALA A 77 4.37 -35.20 -4.22
N SER A 78 4.81 -34.92 -3.00
CA SER A 78 5.43 -35.91 -2.12
C SER A 78 4.46 -37.05 -1.76
N LEU A 79 3.24 -36.70 -1.36
CA LEU A 79 2.19 -37.68 -1.02
C LEU A 79 1.81 -38.54 -2.23
N GLU A 80 1.69 -37.94 -3.42
CA GLU A 80 1.41 -38.71 -4.64
C GLU A 80 2.55 -39.68 -4.98
N ALA A 81 3.81 -39.28 -4.76
CA ALA A 81 4.95 -40.17 -4.94
C ALA A 81 4.91 -41.35 -3.95
N GLU A 82 4.54 -41.10 -2.70
CA GLU A 82 4.38 -42.13 -1.68
C GLU A 82 3.23 -43.09 -2.02
N VAL A 83 2.07 -42.57 -2.41
CA VAL A 83 0.92 -43.37 -2.87
C VAL A 83 1.33 -44.26 -4.05
N ARG A 84 2.09 -43.73 -5.03
CA ARG A 84 2.63 -44.53 -6.14
C ARG A 84 3.52 -45.67 -5.65
N ARG A 85 4.45 -45.40 -4.73
CA ARG A 85 5.34 -46.43 -4.16
C ARG A 85 4.56 -47.52 -3.44
N LEU A 86 3.59 -47.14 -2.61
CA LEU A 86 2.76 -48.09 -1.86
C LEU A 86 1.91 -48.96 -2.79
N ARG A 87 1.32 -48.37 -3.85
CA ARG A 87 0.58 -49.14 -4.85
C ARG A 87 1.44 -50.19 -5.54
N VAL A 88 2.67 -49.84 -5.92
CA VAL A 88 3.62 -50.79 -6.52
C VAL A 88 3.98 -51.91 -5.55
N ALA A 89 4.26 -51.59 -4.28
CA ALA A 89 4.58 -52.59 -3.26
C ALA A 89 3.40 -53.56 -3.02
N LEU A 90 2.17 -53.06 -2.98
CA LEU A 90 0.97 -53.87 -2.85
C LEU A 90 0.78 -54.80 -4.06
N GLN A 91 0.96 -54.30 -5.28
CA GLN A 91 0.89 -55.12 -6.50
C GLN A 91 1.94 -56.24 -6.49
N GLN A 92 3.18 -55.94 -6.11
CA GLN A 92 4.24 -56.94 -6.00
C GLN A 92 3.90 -58.02 -4.97
N ARG A 93 3.36 -57.62 -3.80
CA ARG A 93 2.95 -58.55 -2.75
C ARG A 93 1.78 -59.43 -3.21
N GLN A 94 0.80 -58.85 -3.89
CA GLN A 94 -0.34 -59.58 -4.44
C GLN A 94 0.11 -60.61 -5.48
N ALA A 95 0.99 -60.22 -6.41
CA ALA A 95 1.56 -61.14 -7.40
C ALA A 95 2.41 -62.26 -6.77
N HIS A 96 3.05 -62.02 -5.61
CA HIS A 96 3.72 -63.09 -4.86
C HIS A 96 2.73 -64.07 -4.24
N ILE A 97 1.64 -63.58 -3.64
CA ILE A 97 0.57 -64.41 -3.07
C ILE A 97 -0.07 -65.28 -4.14
N GLU A 98 -0.40 -64.70 -5.30
CA GLU A 98 -0.99 -65.42 -6.44
C GLU A 98 -0.07 -66.55 -6.92
N ARG A 99 1.22 -66.27 -7.13
CA ARG A 99 2.20 -67.31 -7.49
C ARG A 99 2.31 -68.44 -6.47
N ASN A 100 2.25 -68.14 -5.17
CA ASN A 100 2.31 -69.18 -4.14
C ASN A 100 1.00 -69.99 -4.07
N ARG A 101 -0.14 -69.34 -4.32
CA ARG A 101 -1.45 -70.02 -4.40
C ARG A 101 -1.47 -71.01 -5.57
N ASP A 102 -1.01 -70.58 -6.75
CA ASP A 102 -0.97 -71.44 -7.95
C ASP A 102 -0.02 -72.63 -7.77
N ARG A 103 1.09 -72.44 -7.04
CA ARG A 103 2.04 -73.52 -6.70
C ARG A 103 1.52 -74.48 -5.63
N GLY A 104 0.68 -74.02 -4.71
CA GLY A 104 0.09 -74.86 -3.66
C GLY A 104 -1.18 -75.61 -4.11
N ALA A 105 -1.73 -75.25 -5.27
CA ALA A 105 -2.88 -75.90 -5.90
C ALA A 105 -2.50 -76.99 -6.94
N ALA A 106 -1.20 -77.13 -7.23
CA ALA A 106 -0.62 -78.18 -8.07
C ALA A 106 -0.09 -79.32 -7.18
#